data_AF-A0A3A5AT68-F1
#
_entry.id   AF-A0A3A5AT68-F1
#
_cell.length_a   1.000
_cell.length_b   1.000
_cell.length_c   1.000
_cell.angle_alpha   90.00
_cell.angle_beta   90.00
_cell.angle_gamma   90.00
#
_symmetry.space_group_name_H-M   'P 1'
#
loop_
_entity.id
_entity.type
_entity.pdbx_description
1 polymer ?
#
loop_
_entity_poly.entity_id
_entity_poly.type
_entity_poly.pdbx_seq_one_letter_code
_entity_poly.pdbx_strand_id
1 'polypeptide(L)'
;MKRLLICFGAGCLGGLVNSLAIWAFWKYGITAAMGVKLAPVMTAQWLYPRIVWGGIWGLLFIPSFLNSRPWAKGVFLSIVPTIVQLFIVFPMQLKKGYLGLELGTLTPLLVLFFNIVWGVVASLAIRWAR
;
A
#
# COMPACT_ATOMS: atom_id res chain seq x y z
N MET A 1 -8.74 -16.90 -15.87
CA MET A 1 -8.33 -15.56 -16.37
C MET A 1 -9.12 -14.40 -15.73
N LYS A 2 -10.47 -14.38 -15.76
CA LYS A 2 -11.28 -13.28 -15.17
C LYS A 2 -10.87 -12.89 -13.73
N ARG A 3 -10.73 -13.86 -12.82
CA ARG A 3 -10.37 -13.60 -11.41
C ARG A 3 -8.99 -12.95 -11.26
N LEU A 4 -8.01 -13.35 -12.08
CA LEU A 4 -6.65 -12.76 -12.08
C LEU A 4 -6.71 -11.29 -12.46
N LEU A 5 -7.38 -10.97 -13.57
CA LEU A 5 -7.52 -9.60 -14.06
C LEU A 5 -8.24 -8.70 -13.05
N ILE A 6 -9.31 -9.22 -12.41
CA ILE A 6 -10.02 -8.48 -11.36
C ILE A 6 -9.11 -8.20 -10.16
N CYS A 7 -8.37 -9.20 -9.68
CA CYS A 7 -7.48 -9.02 -8.51
C CYS A 7 -6.33 -8.07 -8.82
N PHE A 8 -5.73 -8.18 -10.01
CA PHE A 8 -4.68 -7.26 -10.46
C PHE A 8 -5.22 -5.83 -10.60
N GLY A 9 -6.34 -5.63 -11.29
CA GLY A 9 -6.95 -4.31 -11.48
C GLY A 9 -7.36 -3.66 -10.16
N ALA A 10 -7.93 -4.44 -9.24
CA ALA A 10 -8.27 -3.96 -7.89
C ALA A 10 -7.03 -3.61 -7.07
N GLY A 11 -5.95 -4.38 -7.19
CA GLY A 11 -4.66 -4.06 -6.60
C GLY A 11 -4.06 -2.77 -7.15
N CYS A 12 -4.16 -2.53 -8.45
CA CYS A 12 -3.75 -1.28 -9.10
C CYS A 12 -4.54 -0.08 -8.56
N LEU A 13 -5.87 -0.21 -8.44
CA LEU A 13 -6.72 0.82 -7.84
C LEU A 13 -6.33 1.09 -6.38
N GLY A 14 -6.08 0.03 -5.59
CA GLY A 14 -5.55 0.17 -4.24
C GLY A 14 -4.21 0.91 -4.23
N GLY A 15 -3.32 0.64 -5.19
CA GLY A 15 -1.99 1.27 -5.29
C GLY A 15 -2.09 2.76 -5.61
N LEU A 16 -3.06 3.14 -6.45
CA LEU A 16 -3.40 4.53 -6.72
C LEU A 16 -3.91 5.22 -5.46
N VAL A 17 -4.89 4.65 -4.76
CA VAL A 17 -5.48 5.26 -3.55
C VAL A 17 -4.45 5.38 -2.41
N ASN A 18 -3.59 4.37 -2.23
CA ASN A 18 -2.45 4.44 -1.31
C ASN A 18 -1.52 5.62 -1.63
N SER A 19 -1.19 5.79 -2.91
CA SER A 19 -0.30 6.87 -3.35
C SER A 19 -0.95 8.25 -3.17
N LEU A 20 -2.25 8.37 -3.44
CA LEU A 20 -3.03 9.58 -3.15
C LEU A 20 -3.09 9.89 -1.66
N ALA A 21 -3.30 8.88 -0.81
CA ALA A 21 -3.32 9.06 0.64
C ALA A 21 -1.98 9.55 1.18
N ILE A 22 -0.86 8.97 0.70
CA ILE A 22 0.49 9.41 1.05
C ILE A 22 0.73 10.86 0.64
N TRP A 23 0.38 11.21 -0.60
CA TRP A 23 0.52 12.58 -1.08
C TRP A 23 -0.35 13.57 -0.29
N ALA A 24 -1.59 13.20 0.04
CA ALA A 24 -2.47 14.04 0.84
C ALA A 24 -1.86 14.29 2.23
N PHE A 25 -1.35 13.25 2.89
CA PHE A 25 -0.70 13.38 4.20
C PHE A 25 0.53 14.29 4.16
N TRP A 26 1.32 14.22 3.08
CA TRP A 26 2.43 15.15 2.89
C TRP A 26 1.96 16.58 2.62
N LYS A 27 1.02 16.76 1.67
CA LYS A 27 0.50 18.08 1.27
C LYS A 27 -0.13 18.84 2.43
N TYR A 28 -0.85 18.13 3.31
CA TYR A 28 -1.46 18.72 4.51
C TYR A 28 -0.52 18.76 5.72
N GLY A 29 0.76 18.39 5.56
CA GLY A 29 1.77 18.46 6.64
C GLY A 29 1.60 17.44 7.76
N ILE A 30 0.72 16.43 7.60
CA ILE A 30 0.45 15.40 8.62
C ILE A 30 1.71 14.56 8.88
N THR A 31 2.42 14.16 7.82
CA THR A 31 3.67 13.40 7.97
C THR A 31 4.73 14.22 8.71
N ALA A 32 4.84 15.52 8.42
CA ALA A 32 5.76 16.42 9.10
C ALA A 32 5.38 16.63 10.58
N ALA A 33 4.09 16.79 10.90
CA ALA A 33 3.59 16.89 12.26
C ALA A 33 3.88 15.62 13.08
N MET A 34 3.95 14.46 12.43
CA MET A 34 4.34 13.19 13.02
C MET A 34 5.87 12.96 13.05
N GLY A 35 6.68 13.96 12.68
CA GLY A 35 8.14 13.86 12.64
C GLY A 35 8.68 12.96 11.52
N VAL A 36 7.86 12.65 10.50
CA VAL A 36 8.23 11.76 9.39
C VAL A 36 8.56 12.59 8.15
N LYS A 37 9.81 12.49 7.70
CA LYS A 37 10.37 13.17 6.51
C LYS A 37 10.00 12.44 5.23
N LEU A 38 8.73 12.51 4.84
CA LEU A 38 8.21 11.84 3.66
C LEU A 38 7.70 12.88 2.67
N ALA A 39 8.47 13.13 1.60
CA ALA A 39 8.16 14.12 0.56
C ALA A 39 7.98 13.44 -0.81
N PRO A 40 6.79 12.93 -1.13
CA PRO A 40 6.49 12.32 -2.42
C PRO A 40 6.40 13.39 -3.50
N VAL A 41 7.06 13.15 -4.64
CA VAL A 41 6.88 13.97 -5.84
C VAL A 41 5.84 13.27 -6.72
N MET A 42 4.71 13.93 -6.99
CA MET A 42 3.65 13.38 -7.85
C MET A 42 4.03 13.41 -9.33
N THR A 43 5.06 12.65 -9.69
CA THR A 43 5.45 12.40 -11.07
C THR A 43 4.93 11.03 -11.54
N ALA A 44 4.82 10.87 -12.86
CA ALA A 44 4.49 9.57 -13.44
C ALA A 44 5.52 8.49 -13.05
N GLN A 45 6.80 8.85 -12.96
CA GLN A 45 7.88 7.95 -12.55
C GLN A 45 7.73 7.45 -11.12
N TRP A 46 7.17 8.27 -10.22
CA TRP A 46 6.90 7.86 -8.85
C TRP A 46 5.60 7.04 -8.73
N LEU A 47 4.56 7.43 -9.47
CA LEU A 47 3.23 6.84 -9.34
C LEU A 47 3.10 5.49 -10.07
N TYR A 48 3.62 5.39 -11.29
CA TYR A 48 3.50 4.19 -12.12
C TYR A 48 3.97 2.90 -11.43
N PRO A 49 5.21 2.80 -10.88
CA PRO A 49 5.67 1.58 -10.23
C PRO A 49 4.80 1.22 -9.01
N ARG A 50 4.27 2.21 -8.28
CA ARG A 50 3.42 1.97 -7.10
C ARG A 50 2.08 1.36 -7.48
N ILE A 51 1.49 1.79 -8.59
CA ILE A 51 0.26 1.21 -9.13
C ILE A 51 0.52 -0.24 -9.57
N VAL A 52 1.59 -0.47 -10.34
CA VAL A 52 1.95 -1.81 -10.84
C VAL A 52 2.23 -2.77 -9.69
N TRP A 53 3.05 -2.36 -8.70
CA TRP A 53 3.29 -3.16 -7.49
C TRP A 53 2.02 -3.40 -6.70
N GLY A 54 1.14 -2.40 -6.59
CA GLY A 54 -0.19 -2.58 -6.01
C GLY A 54 -0.98 -3.69 -6.70
N GLY A 55 -0.93 -3.76 -8.04
CA GLY A 55 -1.54 -4.82 -8.83
C GLY A 55 -0.94 -6.20 -8.58
N ILE A 56 0.39 -6.30 -8.52
CA ILE A 56 1.12 -7.54 -8.21
C ILE A 56 0.71 -8.07 -6.84
N TRP A 57 0.70 -7.21 -5.81
CA TRP A 57 0.22 -7.57 -4.48
C TRP A 57 -1.27 -7.89 -4.46
N GLY A 58 -2.05 -7.34 -5.38
CA GLY A 58 -3.47 -7.65 -5.55
C GLY A 58 -3.73 -9.12 -5.86
N LEU A 59 -2.76 -9.83 -6.44
CA LEU A 59 -2.86 -11.27 -6.70
C LEU A 59 -2.95 -12.10 -5.40
N LEU A 60 -2.55 -11.56 -4.25
CA LEU A 60 -2.75 -12.20 -2.95
C LEU A 60 -4.23 -12.40 -2.60
N PHE A 61 -5.16 -11.69 -3.27
CA PHE A 61 -6.59 -11.85 -3.06
C PHE A 61 -7.22 -13.00 -3.87
N ILE A 62 -6.42 -13.69 -4.71
CA ILE A 62 -6.88 -14.83 -5.49
C ILE A 62 -7.42 -15.95 -4.60
N PRO A 63 -6.81 -16.36 -3.47
CA PRO A 63 -7.37 -17.42 -2.66
C PRO A 63 -8.73 -17.07 -2.04
N SER A 64 -9.57 -18.07 -1.79
CA SER A 64 -10.99 -17.94 -1.42
C SER A 64 -11.25 -17.75 0.09
N PHE A 65 -10.26 -17.37 0.89
CA PHE A 65 -10.46 -17.21 2.34
C PHE A 65 -11.01 -15.81 2.68
N LEU A 66 -11.66 -15.71 3.85
CA LEU A 66 -12.21 -14.47 4.44
C LEU A 66 -13.16 -13.68 3.52
N ASN A 67 -13.83 -14.33 2.55
CA ASN A 67 -14.71 -13.64 1.60
C ASN A 67 -15.94 -12.98 2.27
N SER A 68 -16.37 -13.46 3.43
CA SER A 68 -17.47 -12.87 4.20
C SER A 68 -17.11 -11.53 4.86
N ARG A 69 -15.81 -11.23 5.01
CA ARG A 69 -15.30 -10.01 5.68
C ARG A 69 -14.23 -9.33 4.82
N PRO A 70 -14.62 -8.62 3.74
CA PRO A 70 -13.66 -8.02 2.80
C PRO A 70 -12.71 -7.02 3.49
N TRP A 71 -13.20 -6.25 4.45
CA TRP A 71 -12.37 -5.32 5.23
C TRP A 71 -11.26 -6.04 5.99
N ALA A 72 -11.60 -7.11 6.72
CA ALA A 72 -10.63 -7.91 7.47
C ALA A 72 -9.63 -8.62 6.53
N LYS A 73 -10.11 -9.13 5.38
CA LYS A 73 -9.24 -9.71 4.35
C LYS A 73 -8.23 -8.69 3.83
N GLY A 74 -8.68 -7.47 3.54
CA GLY A 74 -7.85 -6.37 3.08
C GLY A 74 -6.75 -6.00 4.08
N VAL A 75 -7.12 -5.80 5.35
CA VAL A 75 -6.18 -5.53 6.44
C VAL A 75 -5.16 -6.66 6.57
N PHE A 76 -5.62 -7.91 6.64
CA PHE A 76 -4.73 -9.07 6.80
C PHE A 76 -3.73 -9.19 5.64
N LEU A 77 -4.19 -9.10 4.40
CA LEU A 77 -3.33 -9.22 3.23
C LEU A 77 -2.38 -8.03 3.06
N SER A 78 -2.72 -6.84 3.59
CA SER A 78 -1.85 -5.67 3.58
C SER A 78 -0.62 -5.78 4.49
N ILE A 79 -0.61 -6.74 5.41
CA ILE A 79 0.55 -7.01 6.28
C ILE A 79 1.74 -7.49 5.43
N VAL A 80 1.48 -8.27 4.37
CA VAL A 80 2.52 -8.81 3.49
C VAL A 80 3.34 -7.71 2.81
N PRO A 81 2.74 -6.78 2.03
CA PRO A 81 3.50 -5.67 1.44
C PRO A 81 4.09 -4.74 2.51
N THR A 82 3.47 -4.61 3.68
CA THR A 82 4.02 -3.83 4.81
C THR A 82 5.35 -4.41 5.30
N ILE A 83 5.41 -5.72 5.57
CA ILE A 83 6.63 -6.39 6.02
C ILE A 83 7.73 -6.25 4.94
N VAL A 84 7.40 -6.52 3.68
CA VAL A 84 8.36 -6.39 2.58
C VAL A 84 8.87 -4.95 2.48
N GLN A 85 8.00 -3.95 2.62
CA GLN A 85 8.43 -2.56 2.56
C GLN A 85 9.38 -2.19 3.71
N LEU A 86 9.07 -2.61 4.93
CA LEU A 86 9.83 -2.27 6.13
C LEU A 86 11.18 -2.99 6.25
N PHE A 87 11.26 -4.24 5.80
CA PHE A 87 12.43 -5.10 5.98
C PHE A 87 13.25 -5.31 4.72
N ILE A 88 12.71 -5.06 3.53
CA ILE A 88 13.43 -5.26 2.26
C ILE A 88 13.59 -3.91 1.53
N VAL A 89 12.50 -3.22 1.23
CA VAL A 89 12.54 -2.00 0.38
C VAL A 89 13.29 -0.87 1.08
N PHE A 90 12.96 -0.57 2.34
CA PHE A 90 13.62 0.51 3.08
C PHE A 90 15.12 0.30 3.29
N PRO A 91 15.61 -0.83 3.82
CA PRO A 91 17.04 -1.02 4.02
C PRO A 91 17.80 -1.22 2.71
N MET A 92 17.28 -2.01 1.76
CA MET A 92 18.06 -2.42 0.59
C MET A 92 17.94 -1.47 -0.61
N GLN A 93 16.74 -0.92 -0.86
CA GLN A 93 16.49 -0.10 -2.05
C GLN A 93 16.58 1.39 -1.74
N LEU A 94 15.97 1.83 -0.64
CA LEU A 94 15.90 3.25 -0.28
C LEU A 94 17.00 3.69 0.69
N LYS A 95 17.76 2.74 1.25
CA LYS A 95 18.84 2.98 2.23
C LYS A 95 18.38 3.89 3.38
N LYS A 96 17.21 3.59 3.95
CA LYS A 96 16.58 4.34 5.07
C LYS A 96 16.58 3.58 6.40
N GLY A 97 17.50 2.62 6.52
CA GLY A 97 17.55 1.68 7.64
C GLY A 97 16.37 0.71 7.69
N TYR A 98 16.42 -0.23 8.64
CA TYR A 98 15.30 -1.11 8.95
C TYR A 98 14.12 -0.29 9.47
N LEU A 99 12.90 -0.72 9.13
CA LEU A 99 11.65 -0.07 9.53
C LEU A 99 11.51 1.40 9.02
N GLY A 100 12.47 1.92 8.27
CA GLY A 100 12.47 3.30 7.79
C GLY A 100 12.70 4.33 8.91
N LEU A 101 13.38 3.95 9.99
CA LEU A 101 13.57 4.82 11.16
C LEU A 101 14.33 6.11 10.85
N GLU A 102 15.16 6.12 9.81
CA GLU A 102 15.84 7.34 9.34
C GLU A 102 14.86 8.39 8.79
N LEU A 103 13.67 7.97 8.34
CA LEU A 103 12.60 8.86 7.92
C LEU A 103 11.81 9.40 9.12
N GLY A 104 11.88 8.76 10.29
CA GLY A 104 11.16 9.10 11.51
C GLY A 104 10.67 7.85 12.24
N THR A 105 10.52 7.93 13.56
CA THR A 105 10.15 6.78 14.42
C THR A 105 8.74 6.25 14.14
N LEU A 106 7.84 7.10 13.66
CA LEU A 106 6.45 6.74 13.31
C LEU A 106 6.28 6.22 11.88
N THR A 107 7.36 6.14 11.10
CA THR A 107 7.33 5.61 9.72
C THR A 107 6.68 4.22 9.61
N PRO A 108 6.95 3.25 10.50
CA PRO A 108 6.34 1.93 10.41
C PRO A 108 4.82 1.95 10.52
N LEU A 109 4.32 2.80 11.41
CA LEU A 109 2.88 2.96 11.64
C LEU A 109 2.20 3.57 10.42
N LEU A 110 2.83 4.59 9.81
CA LEU A 110 2.33 5.21 8.59
C LEU A 110 2.34 4.22 7.41
N VAL A 111 3.41 3.43 7.25
CA VAL A 111 3.49 2.42 6.20
C VAL A 111 2.40 1.37 6.35
N LEU A 112 2.17 0.88 7.57
CA LEU A 112 1.08 -0.05 7.85
C LEU A 112 -0.27 0.59 7.51
N PHE A 113 -0.51 1.83 7.95
CA PHE A 113 -1.75 2.53 7.66
C PHE A 113 -2.02 2.67 6.16
N PHE A 114 -1.04 3.14 5.37
CA PHE A 114 -1.22 3.29 3.93
C PHE A 114 -1.42 1.94 3.22
N ASN A 115 -0.74 0.88 3.66
CA ASN A 115 -0.97 -0.46 3.13
C ASN A 115 -2.36 -1.01 3.52
N ILE A 116 -2.88 -0.70 4.71
CA ILE A 116 -4.26 -1.03 5.08
C ILE A 116 -5.24 -0.33 4.13
N VAL A 117 -5.03 0.95 3.83
CA VAL A 117 -5.84 1.69 2.84
C VAL A 117 -5.80 0.97 1.49
N TRP A 118 -4.62 0.57 1.01
CA TRP A 118 -4.47 -0.24 -0.20
C TRP A 118 -5.31 -1.54 -0.14
N GLY A 119 -5.14 -2.33 0.91
CA GLY A 119 -5.74 -3.65 1.02
C GLY A 119 -7.27 -3.61 1.15
N VAL A 120 -7.80 -2.63 1.89
CA VAL A 120 -9.25 -2.39 2.01
C VAL A 120 -9.84 -2.01 0.66
N VAL A 121 -9.24 -1.04 -0.04
CA VAL A 121 -9.70 -0.59 -1.37
C VAL A 121 -9.68 -1.74 -2.36
N ALA A 122 -8.58 -2.49 -2.41
CA ALA A 122 -8.45 -3.66 -3.29
C ALA A 122 -9.54 -4.71 -2.96
N SER A 123 -9.75 -5.02 -1.68
CA SER A 123 -10.76 -6.01 -1.30
C SER A 123 -12.19 -5.58 -1.63
N LEU A 124 -12.52 -4.30 -1.49
CA LEU A 124 -13.84 -3.76 -1.82
C LEU A 124 -14.05 -3.75 -3.34
N ALA A 125 -13.05 -3.33 -4.10
CA ALA A 125 -13.10 -3.35 -5.57
C ALA A 125 -13.30 -4.77 -6.11
N ILE A 126 -12.64 -5.78 -5.53
CA ILE A 126 -12.86 -7.20 -5.89
C ILE A 126 -14.29 -7.64 -5.59
N ARG A 127 -14.87 -7.18 -4.48
CA ARG A 127 -16.25 -7.52 -4.11
C ARG A 127 -17.26 -6.91 -5.08
N TRP A 128 -17.04 -5.70 -5.55
CA TRP A 128 -17.93 -5.02 -6.50
C TRP A 128 -17.79 -5.51 -7.94
N ALA A 129 -16.62 -6.05 -8.31
CA ALA A 129 -16.35 -6.56 -9.66
C ALA A 129 -16.77 -8.03 -9.89
N ARG A 130 -17.24 -8.72 -8.84
CA ARG A 130 -17.73 -10.11 -8.91
C ARG A 130 -19.23 -10.14 -9.10
#